data_AF-A0A0F7C203-F1
#
_entry.id   AF-A0A0F7C203-F1
#
_cell.length_a   1.000
_cell.length_b   1.000
_cell.length_c   1.000
_cell.angle_alpha   90.00
_cell.angle_beta   90.00
_cell.angle_gamma   90.00
#
_symmetry.space_group_name_H-M   'P 1'
#
loop_
_entity.id
_entity.type
_entity.pdbx_description
1 polymer ?
#
loop_
_entity_poly.entity_id
_entity_poly.type
_entity_poly.pdbx_seq_one_letter_code
_entity_poly.pdbx_strand_id
1 'polypeptide(L)'
;MDSTKKSKLLIIGFLIVSVLAVIAAFLGFRQAKDANIDTIQQAIAQRGGQLTSATVIPLEKSPFDKSNKGNTIYQVEYQKANKSYVAYFRAFNELSIIREPEEWIYPEEKE
;
A
#
# COMPACT_ATOMS: atom_id res chain seq x y z
N MET A 1 -14.66 41.31 22.45
CA MET A 1 -15.42 40.33 21.64
C MET A 1 -16.14 39.40 22.60
N ASP A 2 -17.45 39.24 22.44
CA ASP A 2 -18.29 38.41 23.32
C ASP A 2 -17.68 37.01 23.50
N SER A 3 -17.67 36.48 24.73
CA SER A 3 -17.11 35.17 25.07
C SER A 3 -17.66 34.06 24.16
N THR A 4 -18.95 34.17 23.83
CA THR A 4 -19.67 33.27 22.92
C THR A 4 -19.07 33.27 21.51
N LYS A 5 -18.68 34.45 21.00
CA LYS A 5 -18.06 34.60 19.67
C LYS A 5 -16.63 34.06 19.66
N LYS A 6 -15.88 34.24 20.76
CA LYS A 6 -14.51 33.73 20.91
C LYS A 6 -14.46 32.19 20.95
N SER A 7 -15.36 31.55 21.70
CA SER A 7 -15.49 30.08 21.69
C SER A 7 -15.90 29.54 20.32
N LYS A 8 -16.86 30.20 19.64
CA LYS A 8 -17.28 29.77 18.30
C LYS A 8 -16.14 29.82 17.29
N LEU A 9 -15.29 30.85 17.38
CA LEU A 9 -14.12 31.01 16.51
C LEU A 9 -13.05 29.95 16.77
N LEU A 10 -12.81 29.60 18.04
CA LEU A 10 -11.90 28.51 18.41
C LEU A 10 -12.39 27.15 17.91
N ILE A 11 -13.69 26.86 18.06
CA ILE A 11 -14.29 25.61 17.60
C ILE A 11 -14.18 25.48 16.07
N ILE A 12 -14.50 26.56 15.33
CA ILE A 12 -14.39 26.57 13.87
C ILE A 12 -12.92 26.39 13.45
N GLY A 13 -11.98 27.08 14.10
CA GLY A 13 -10.55 26.93 13.83
C GLY A 13 -10.06 25.49 14.05
N PHE A 14 -10.45 24.86 15.17
CA PHE A 14 -10.12 23.47 15.45
C PHE A 14 -10.73 22.51 14.43
N LEU A 15 -11.98 22.74 14.03
CA LEU A 15 -12.67 21.93 13.02
C LEU A 15 -11.92 21.98 11.67
N ILE A 16 -11.51 23.18 11.23
CA ILE A 16 -10.77 23.36 9.97
C ILE A 16 -9.44 22.61 10.01
N VAL A 17 -8.67 22.76 11.10
CA VAL A 17 -7.38 22.05 11.26
C VAL A 17 -7.58 20.54 11.24
N SER A 18 -8.63 20.04 11.90
CA SER A 18 -8.93 18.61 11.94
C SER A 18 -9.28 18.05 10.56
N VAL A 19 -10.09 18.78 9.79
CA VAL A 19 -10.43 18.42 8.40
C VAL A 19 -9.18 18.41 7.53
N LEU A 20 -8.31 19.42 7.65
CA LEU A 20 -7.05 19.47 6.90
C LEU A 20 -6.12 18.29 7.26
N ALA A 21 -6.04 17.91 8.54
CA ALA A 21 -5.25 16.76 8.96
C ALA A 21 -5.76 15.43 8.36
N VAL A 22 -7.09 15.24 8.29
CA VAL A 22 -7.69 14.06 7.64
C VAL A 22 -7.38 14.04 6.14
N ILE A 23 -7.47 15.19 5.45
CA ILE A 23 -7.14 15.29 4.03
C ILE A 23 -5.66 14.98 3.80
N ALA A 24 -4.76 15.53 4.62
CA ALA A 24 -3.33 15.27 4.51
C ALA A 24 -2.98 13.79 4.75
N ALA A 25 -3.58 13.16 5.76
CA ALA A 25 -3.43 11.73 5.99
C ALA A 25 -3.93 10.90 4.81
N PHE A 26 -5.10 11.24 4.25
CA PHE A 26 -5.67 10.56 3.09
C PHE A 26 -4.77 10.66 1.84
N LEU A 27 -4.17 11.83 1.59
CA LEU A 27 -3.23 12.02 0.49
C LEU A 27 -1.93 11.24 0.72
N GLY A 28 -1.39 11.24 1.95
CA GLY A 28 -0.19 10.47 2.31
C GLY A 28 -0.37 8.96 2.11
N PHE A 29 -1.53 8.41 2.49
CA PHE A 29 -1.85 6.99 2.27
C PHE A 29 -1.92 6.62 0.78
N ARG A 30 -2.40 7.53 -0.09
CA ARG A 30 -2.42 7.28 -1.54
C ARG A 30 -1.01 7.26 -2.13
N GLN A 31 -0.17 8.23 -1.78
CA GLN A 31 1.20 8.30 -2.30
C GLN A 31 2.05 7.07 -1.93
N ALA A 32 1.91 6.56 -0.69
CA ALA A 32 2.59 5.33 -0.28
C ALA A 32 2.07 4.09 -1.03
N LYS A 33 0.76 4.05 -1.35
CA LYS A 33 0.19 2.99 -2.19
C LYS A 33 0.80 3.03 -3.60
N ASP A 34 0.91 4.23 -4.17
CA ASP A 34 1.43 4.42 -5.53
C ASP A 34 2.91 3.99 -5.62
N ALA A 35 3.73 4.30 -4.61
CA ALA A 35 5.14 3.86 -4.57
C ALA A 35 5.30 2.32 -4.61
N ASN A 36 4.48 1.58 -3.86
CA ASN A 36 4.53 0.11 -3.88
C ASN A 36 4.07 -0.46 -5.24
N ILE A 37 3.07 0.16 -5.86
CA ILE A 37 2.61 -0.24 -7.21
C ILE A 37 3.71 0.02 -8.24
N ASP A 38 4.42 1.14 -8.17
CA ASP A 38 5.53 1.45 -9.07
C ASP A 38 6.65 0.41 -8.93
N THR A 39 7.02 0.03 -7.70
CA THR A 39 8.00 -1.05 -7.45
C THR A 39 7.54 -2.38 -8.04
N ILE A 40 6.27 -2.74 -7.85
CA ILE A 40 5.67 -3.96 -8.44
C ILE A 40 5.76 -3.91 -9.96
N GLN A 41 5.36 -2.79 -10.57
CA GLN A 41 5.37 -2.62 -12.02
C GLN A 41 6.79 -2.74 -12.59
N GLN A 42 7.78 -2.10 -11.97
CA GLN A 42 9.17 -2.18 -12.37
C GLN A 42 9.72 -3.61 -12.25
N ALA A 43 9.45 -4.30 -11.15
CA ALA A 43 9.90 -5.67 -10.93
C ALA A 43 9.31 -6.64 -11.98
N ILE A 44 8.01 -6.51 -12.29
CA ILE A 44 7.36 -7.32 -13.34
C ILE A 44 7.94 -7.00 -14.73
N ALA A 45 8.14 -5.72 -15.04
CA ALA A 45 8.72 -5.29 -16.32
C ALA A 45 10.15 -5.80 -16.52
N GLN A 46 10.99 -5.78 -15.48
CA GLN A 46 12.36 -6.33 -15.52
C GLN A 46 12.38 -7.83 -15.82
N ARG A 47 11.30 -8.55 -15.49
CA ARG A 47 11.15 -9.97 -15.80
C ARG A 47 10.51 -10.24 -17.16
N GLY A 48 10.31 -9.20 -17.97
CA GLY A 48 9.66 -9.29 -19.28
C GLY A 48 8.15 -9.50 -19.20
N GLY A 49 7.53 -9.23 -18.05
CA GLY A 49 6.09 -9.29 -17.86
C GLY A 49 5.43 -7.92 -17.99
N GLN A 50 4.11 -7.93 -18.17
CA GLN A 50 3.25 -6.75 -18.11
C GLN A 50 2.30 -6.90 -16.91
N LEU A 51 2.38 -5.95 -15.98
CA LEU A 51 1.47 -5.90 -14.83
C LEU A 51 0.03 -5.72 -15.33
N THR A 52 -0.87 -6.57 -14.87
CA THR A 52 -2.32 -6.49 -15.15
C THR A 52 -3.07 -5.94 -13.94
N SER A 53 -2.75 -6.43 -12.74
CA SER A 53 -3.39 -6.01 -11.50
C SER A 53 -2.48 -6.23 -10.30
N ALA A 54 -2.61 -5.38 -9.28
CA ALA A 54 -1.96 -5.56 -7.98
C ALA A 54 -2.96 -5.18 -6.89
N THR A 55 -3.34 -6.17 -6.08
CA THR A 55 -4.38 -6.01 -5.05
C THR A 55 -3.85 -6.39 -3.68
N VAL A 56 -4.22 -5.62 -2.66
CA VAL A 56 -3.85 -5.94 -1.28
C VAL A 56 -4.70 -7.09 -0.79
N ILE A 57 -4.07 -8.14 -0.26
CA ILE A 57 -4.75 -9.29 0.31
C ILE A 57 -4.69 -9.26 1.85
N PRO A 58 -5.71 -9.80 2.54
CA PRO A 58 -5.67 -9.92 3.99
C PRO A 58 -4.59 -10.90 4.43
N LEU A 59 -4.08 -10.69 5.64
CA LEU A 59 -3.01 -11.46 6.25
C LEU A 59 -3.24 -12.97 6.24
N GLU A 60 -4.48 -13.41 6.47
CA GLU A 60 -4.91 -14.81 6.52
C GLU A 60 -4.70 -15.56 5.20
N LYS A 61 -4.64 -14.83 4.07
CA LYS A 61 -4.43 -15.39 2.73
C LYS A 61 -2.97 -15.27 2.27
N SER A 62 -2.09 -14.83 3.16
CA SER A 62 -0.70 -14.61 2.79
C SER A 62 0.04 -15.93 2.54
N PRO A 63 0.81 -16.03 1.45
CA PRO A 63 1.70 -17.16 1.21
C PRO A 63 3.05 -17.05 1.96
N PHE A 64 3.31 -15.97 2.71
CA PHE A 64 4.55 -15.84 3.47
C PHE A 64 4.39 -16.39 4.90
N ASP A 65 5.35 -17.18 5.37
CA ASP A 65 5.33 -17.74 6.73
C ASP A 65 5.37 -16.65 7.83
N LYS A 66 6.08 -15.55 7.57
CA LYS A 66 6.32 -14.45 8.53
C LYS A 66 5.40 -13.24 8.34
N SER A 67 4.17 -13.45 7.91
CA SER A 67 3.28 -12.35 7.53
C SER A 67 2.78 -11.48 8.70
N ASN A 68 2.95 -11.92 9.94
CA ASN A 68 2.24 -11.42 11.12
C ASN A 68 2.62 -10.02 11.65
N LYS A 69 3.30 -9.18 10.86
CA LYS A 69 4.07 -8.05 11.40
C LYS A 69 3.86 -6.72 10.68
N GLY A 70 2.67 -6.48 10.13
CA GLY A 70 2.26 -5.14 9.68
C GLY A 70 2.73 -4.74 8.27
N ASN A 71 3.35 -5.64 7.50
CA ASN A 71 3.63 -5.38 6.08
C ASN A 71 2.36 -5.50 5.24
N THR A 72 2.27 -4.72 4.15
CA THR A 72 1.20 -4.84 3.15
C THR A 72 1.54 -5.94 2.16
N ILE A 73 0.60 -6.84 1.89
CA ILE A 73 0.81 -8.00 1.02
C ILE A 73 -0.03 -7.83 -0.23
N TYR A 74 0.62 -7.93 -1.39
CA TYR A 74 0.00 -7.76 -2.69
C TYR A 74 -0.08 -9.10 -3.41
N GLN A 75 -1.25 -9.42 -3.94
CA GLN A 75 -1.40 -10.38 -5.04
C GLN A 75 -1.23 -9.63 -6.36
N VAL A 76 -0.26 -10.06 -7.14
CA VAL A 76 0.20 -9.41 -8.37
C VAL A 76 -0.11 -10.31 -9.55
N GLU A 77 -1.03 -9.87 -10.41
CA GLU A 77 -1.38 -10.54 -11.65
C GLU A 77 -0.64 -9.90 -12.82
N TYR A 78 0.08 -10.70 -13.60
CA TYR A 78 0.85 -10.22 -14.73
C TYR A 78 0.80 -11.17 -15.91
N GLN A 79 1.01 -10.64 -17.11
CA GLN A 79 1.13 -11.41 -18.35
C GLN A 79 2.59 -11.49 -18.80
N LYS A 80 3.05 -12.68 -19.17
CA LYS A 80 4.37 -12.89 -19.76
C LYS A 80 4.26 -13.99 -20.81
N ALA A 81 4.79 -13.76 -22.01
CA ALA A 81 4.72 -14.72 -23.12
C ALA A 81 3.30 -15.27 -23.38
N ASN A 82 2.29 -14.39 -23.42
CA ASN A 82 0.86 -14.70 -23.60
C ASN A 82 0.25 -15.64 -22.53
N LYS A 83 0.92 -15.83 -21.38
CA LYS A 83 0.37 -16.55 -20.23
C LYS A 83 0.16 -15.58 -19.06
N SER A 84 -0.90 -15.82 -18.30
CA SER A 84 -1.19 -15.07 -17.08
C SER A 84 -0.58 -15.79 -15.87
N TYR A 85 0.00 -15.00 -14.97
CA TYR A 85 0.69 -15.47 -13.77
C TYR A 85 0.22 -14.69 -12.56
N VAL A 86 0.29 -15.33 -11.40
CA VAL A 86 -0.02 -14.72 -10.10
C VAL A 86 1.21 -14.86 -9.21
N ALA A 87 1.79 -13.72 -8.84
CA ALA A 87 2.85 -13.61 -7.86
C ALA A 87 2.34 -12.92 -6.59
N TYR A 88 3.14 -12.99 -5.54
CA TYR A 88 2.88 -12.31 -4.28
C TYR A 88 4.07 -11.46 -3.89
N PHE A 89 3.79 -10.25 -3.44
CA PHE A 89 4.80 -9.29 -3.01
C PHE A 89 4.50 -8.81 -1.60
N ARG A 90 5.48 -8.94 -0.71
CA ARG A 90 5.46 -8.33 0.62
C ARG A 90 6.12 -6.96 0.54
N ALA A 91 5.32 -5.91 0.57
CA ALA A 91 5.82 -4.54 0.55
C ALA A 91 6.43 -4.14 1.89
N PHE A 92 7.41 -3.24 1.84
CA PHE A 92 7.94 -2.60 3.02
C PHE A 92 6.90 -1.64 3.62
N ASN A 93 6.67 -1.73 4.93
CA ASN A 93 5.85 -0.76 5.64
C ASN A 93 6.72 0.10 6.56
N GLU A 94 6.92 1.35 6.16
CA GLU A 94 7.71 2.34 6.93
C GLU A 94 7.11 2.59 8.32
N LEU A 95 5.79 2.46 8.46
CA LEU A 95 5.04 2.75 9.68
C LEU A 95 4.99 1.57 10.67
N SER A 96 5.44 0.36 10.28
CA SER A 96 5.45 -0.78 11.19
C SER A 96 6.68 -0.77 12.11
N ILE A 97 6.49 -1.09 13.39
CA ILE A 97 7.58 -1.26 14.37
C ILE A 97 8.32 -2.58 14.13
N ILE A 98 7.59 -3.62 13.71
CA ILE A 98 8.15 -4.92 13.39
C ILE A 98 8.22 -5.00 11.87
N ARG A 99 9.42 -5.04 11.30
CA ARG A 99 9.62 -4.92 9.85
C ARG A 99 10.23 -6.21 9.33
N GLU A 100 9.56 -6.83 8.36
CA GLU A 100 10.16 -7.88 7.53
C GLU A 100 10.61 -7.25 6.20
N PRO A 101 11.72 -7.69 5.60
CA PRO A 101 12.22 -7.12 4.35
C PRO A 101 11.23 -7.35 3.19
N GLU A 102 11.40 -6.62 2.10
CA GLU A 102 10.66 -6.89 0.87
C GLU A 102 10.96 -8.30 0.37
N GLU A 103 9.92 -9.00 -0.10
CA GLU A 103 10.06 -10.38 -0.55
C GLU A 103 9.04 -10.68 -1.65
N TRP A 104 9.46 -11.48 -2.62
CA TRP A 104 8.64 -11.93 -3.73
C TRP A 104 8.49 -13.45 -3.72
N ILE A 105 7.27 -13.91 -3.95
CA ILE A 105 6.96 -15.30 -4.29
C ILE A 105 6.39 -15.28 -5.69
N TYR A 106 7.10 -15.88 -6.63
CA TYR A 106 6.67 -16.00 -8.01
C TYR A 106 6.18 -17.43 -8.28
N PRO A 107 5.24 -17.60 -9.23
CA PRO A 107 4.81 -18.93 -9.62
C PRO A 107 5.98 -19.65 -10.30
N GLU A 108 5.97 -20.98 -10.24
CA GLU A 108 6.90 -21.80 -11.02
C GLU A 108 6.64 -21.57 -12.50
N GLU A 109 7.50 -20.74 -13.12
CA GLU A 109 7.56 -20.59 -14.57
C GLU A 109 8.24 -21.86 -15.12
N LYS A 110 7.46 -22.92 -15.39
CA LYS A 110 7.98 -24.10 -16.10
C LYS A 110 8.33 -23.67 -17.52
N GLU A 111 9.62 -23.64 -17.83
CA GLU A 111 10.20 -23.44 -19.17
C GLU A 111 9.75 -24.55 -20.13
#